data_AF-A0A9E4S791-F1
#
_entry.id   AF-A0A9E4S791-F1
#
_cell.length_a   1.000
_cell.length_b   1.000
_cell.length_c   1.000
_cell.angle_alpha   90.00
_cell.angle_beta   90.00
_cell.angle_gamma   90.00
#
_symmetry.space_group_name_H-M   'P 1'
#
loop_
_entity.id
_entity.type
_entity.pdbx_description
1 polymer ?
#
loop_
_entity_poly.entity_id
_entity_poly.type
_entity_poly.pdbx_seq_one_letter_code
_entity_poly.pdbx_strand_id
1 'polypeptide(L)'
;DYFWSDGGMVNPWGGVESMLTHTISSLYNLPSAHAPMLESQEVLDIETGVVDPRMAAEVISVSFLQCVLKGLQRSPKIIADKEAMREPGILTARDISCLVIPDRCLGLPTLAALEQGIPVIAVRENINLMKNDLETLPWASGQLHIVENYWEAAGVLSALRSGIEPSAVRRPLRSISLQQTPTALPMPDQLP
;
A
#
# COMPACT_ATOMS: atom_id res chain seq x y z
N ASP A 1 -10.81 -25.82 10.33
CA ASP A 1 -11.54 -24.60 10.73
C ASP A 1 -11.34 -23.41 9.79
N TYR A 2 -10.11 -22.98 9.50
CA TYR A 2 -9.82 -21.82 8.64
C TYR A 2 -10.61 -21.79 7.32
N PHE A 3 -10.45 -22.81 6.48
CA PHE A 3 -11.06 -22.87 5.14
C PHE A 3 -12.60 -22.93 5.15
N TRP A 4 -13.20 -23.32 6.27
CA TRP A 4 -14.66 -23.38 6.45
C TRP A 4 -15.21 -22.17 7.23
N SER A 5 -14.38 -21.16 7.52
CA SER A 5 -14.78 -19.98 8.30
C SER A 5 -15.50 -18.90 7.48
N ASP A 6 -15.65 -19.09 6.17
CA ASP A 6 -16.18 -18.08 5.22
C ASP A 6 -15.48 -16.71 5.37
N GLY A 7 -14.17 -16.76 5.59
CA GLY A 7 -13.29 -15.61 5.81
C GLY A 7 -13.57 -14.84 7.11
N GLY A 8 -14.27 -15.46 8.05
CA GLY A 8 -14.41 -14.98 9.43
C GLY A 8 -13.17 -15.23 10.29
N MET A 9 -12.22 -16.04 9.81
CA MET A 9 -10.96 -16.32 10.50
C MET A 9 -9.77 -15.70 9.77
N VAL A 10 -8.82 -15.16 10.53
CA VAL A 10 -7.54 -14.68 9.99
C VAL A 10 -6.69 -15.87 9.55
N ASN A 11 -5.94 -15.70 8.46
CA ASN A 11 -4.95 -16.68 8.05
C ASN A 11 -3.93 -16.89 9.19
N PRO A 12 -3.81 -18.12 9.74
CA PRO A 12 -2.93 -18.39 10.89
C PRO A 12 -1.44 -18.38 10.51
N TRP A 13 -1.10 -18.57 9.24
CA TRP A 13 0.28 -18.68 8.74
C TRP A 13 0.82 -17.38 8.15
N GLY A 14 -0.04 -16.60 7.50
CA GLY A 14 0.37 -15.47 6.66
C GLY A 14 1.26 -14.44 7.37
N GLY A 15 1.08 -14.24 8.67
CA GLY A 15 1.94 -13.37 9.48
C GLY A 15 3.38 -13.89 9.61
N VAL A 16 3.54 -15.17 9.96
CA VAL A 16 4.86 -15.81 10.09
C VAL A 16 5.55 -15.92 8.74
N GLU A 17 4.81 -16.31 7.70
CA GLU A 17 5.32 -16.38 6.32
C GLU A 17 5.81 -15.02 5.82
N SER A 18 5.06 -13.94 6.12
CA SER A 18 5.44 -12.57 5.79
C SER A 18 6.71 -12.15 6.53
N MET A 19 6.82 -12.43 7.83
CA MET A 19 8.01 -12.13 8.62
C MET A 19 9.25 -12.87 8.09
N LEU A 20 9.12 -14.16 7.79
CA LEU A 20 10.22 -14.97 7.26
C LEU A 20 10.67 -14.45 5.88
N THR A 21 9.73 -14.27 4.96
CA THR A 21 10.00 -13.79 3.59
C THR A 21 10.64 -12.40 3.62
N HIS A 22 10.08 -11.48 4.41
CA HIS A 22 10.66 -10.15 4.58
C HIS A 22 12.09 -10.23 5.14
N THR A 23 12.32 -11.03 6.19
CA THR A 23 13.64 -11.16 6.82
C THR A 23 14.70 -11.70 5.85
N ILE A 24 14.36 -12.74 5.06
CA ILE A 24 15.28 -13.30 4.05
C ILE A 24 15.61 -12.24 2.98
N SER A 25 14.58 -11.55 2.47
CA SER A 25 14.77 -10.48 1.48
C SER A 25 15.66 -9.36 2.01
N SER A 26 15.45 -8.92 3.26
CA SER A 26 16.22 -7.84 3.89
C SER A 26 17.67 -8.24 4.19
N LEU A 27 17.94 -9.47 4.62
CA LEU A 27 19.29 -9.91 4.98
C LEU A 27 20.18 -10.15 3.75
N TYR A 28 19.62 -10.71 2.68
CA TYR A 28 20.41 -11.18 1.54
C TYR A 28 20.25 -10.34 0.27
N ASN A 29 19.34 -9.34 0.26
CA ASN A 29 18.99 -8.58 -0.95
C ASN A 29 18.60 -9.50 -2.12
N LEU A 30 17.84 -10.55 -1.81
CA LEU A 30 17.33 -11.50 -2.79
C LEU A 30 15.81 -11.48 -2.79
N PRO A 31 15.15 -11.50 -3.95
CA PRO A 31 13.72 -11.74 -3.99
C PRO A 31 13.46 -13.12 -3.38
N SER A 32 12.56 -13.16 -2.40
CA SER A 32 12.12 -14.39 -1.76
C SER A 32 10.62 -14.54 -1.90
N ALA A 33 10.16 -15.78 -2.05
CA ALA A 33 8.77 -16.15 -2.02
C ALA A 33 8.65 -17.45 -1.22
N HIS A 34 7.49 -17.67 -0.61
CA HIS A 34 7.16 -18.92 0.07
C HIS A 34 6.15 -19.71 -0.76
N ALA A 35 6.31 -21.02 -0.75
CA ALA A 35 5.17 -21.91 -0.94
C ALA A 35 4.45 -21.99 0.42
N PRO A 36 3.12 -22.05 0.46
CA PRO A 36 2.34 -22.32 1.64
C PRO A 36 2.89 -23.45 2.48
N MET A 37 2.83 -23.20 3.78
CA MET A 37 3.34 -24.12 4.76
C MET A 37 2.49 -25.39 4.81
N LEU A 38 3.12 -26.53 4.52
CA LEU A 38 2.50 -27.84 4.60
C LEU A 38 2.79 -28.44 5.97
N GLU A 39 1.88 -28.22 6.91
CA GLU A 39 2.06 -28.69 8.29
C GLU A 39 1.94 -30.21 8.42
N SER A 40 1.12 -30.84 7.56
CA SER A 40 0.94 -32.29 7.52
C SER A 40 0.40 -32.76 6.16
N GLN A 41 0.47 -34.08 5.93
CA GLN A 41 -0.18 -34.72 4.79
C GLN A 41 -1.71 -34.55 4.84
N GLU A 42 -2.29 -34.51 6.04
CA GLU A 42 -3.73 -34.28 6.20
C GLU A 42 -4.14 -32.89 5.72
N VAL A 43 -3.31 -31.86 5.96
CA VAL A 43 -3.53 -30.48 5.47
C VAL A 43 -3.42 -30.41 3.94
N LEU A 44 -2.49 -31.17 3.36
CA LEU A 44 -2.33 -31.28 1.90
C LEU A 44 -3.55 -31.90 1.22
N ASP A 45 -4.12 -32.92 1.85
CA ASP A 45 -5.19 -33.73 1.28
C ASP A 45 -6.59 -33.20 1.65
N ILE A 46 -6.69 -32.00 2.27
CA ILE A 46 -7.98 -31.40 2.63
C ILE A 46 -8.78 -31.09 1.36
N GLU A 47 -9.89 -31.77 1.19
CA GLU A 47 -10.95 -31.36 0.27
C GLU A 47 -11.76 -30.21 0.89
N THR A 48 -11.39 -28.98 0.55
CA THR A 48 -12.02 -27.76 1.08
C THR A 48 -13.35 -27.43 0.40
N GLY A 49 -13.59 -27.95 -0.81
CA GLY A 49 -14.78 -27.63 -1.61
C GLY A 49 -14.80 -26.17 -2.08
N VAL A 50 -15.96 -25.52 -2.01
CA VAL A 50 -16.10 -24.09 -2.33
C VAL A 50 -15.81 -23.28 -1.07
N VAL A 51 -14.80 -22.41 -1.15
CA VAL A 51 -14.39 -21.49 -0.07
C VAL A 51 -14.69 -20.03 -0.42
N ASP A 52 -14.60 -19.15 0.58
CA ASP A 52 -14.64 -17.69 0.35
C ASP A 52 -13.64 -17.29 -0.75
N PRO A 53 -14.03 -16.42 -1.71
CA PRO A 53 -13.16 -15.99 -2.81
C PRO A 53 -11.79 -15.43 -2.36
N ARG A 54 -11.70 -14.85 -1.16
CA ARG A 54 -10.45 -14.33 -0.58
C ARG A 54 -9.46 -15.44 -0.22
N MET A 55 -9.95 -16.65 0.05
CA MET A 55 -9.15 -17.84 0.36
C MET A 55 -8.91 -18.73 -0.88
N ALA A 56 -9.61 -18.48 -1.98
CA ALA A 56 -9.57 -19.34 -3.17
C ALA A 56 -8.16 -19.50 -3.73
N ALA A 57 -7.37 -18.41 -3.73
CA ALA A 57 -5.98 -18.45 -4.19
C ALA A 57 -5.13 -19.43 -3.38
N GLU A 58 -5.30 -19.48 -2.06
CA GLU A 58 -4.59 -20.38 -1.14
C GLU A 58 -4.97 -21.84 -1.40
N VAL A 59 -6.26 -22.11 -1.59
CA VAL A 59 -6.77 -23.47 -1.84
C VAL A 59 -6.32 -24.04 -3.20
N ILE A 60 -6.40 -23.27 -4.28
CA ILE A 60 -6.00 -23.75 -5.61
C ILE A 60 -4.47 -23.82 -5.78
N SER A 61 -3.74 -23.20 -4.86
CA SER A 61 -2.30 -23.03 -5.02
C SER A 61 -1.47 -24.28 -4.77
N VAL A 62 -2.07 -25.44 -4.44
CA VAL A 62 -1.45 -26.80 -4.35
C VAL A 62 -0.48 -27.17 -5.48
N SER A 63 -0.53 -26.43 -6.59
CA SER A 63 0.51 -26.30 -7.63
C SER A 63 1.81 -25.55 -7.20
N PHE A 64 2.29 -25.75 -5.97
CA PHE A 64 3.08 -24.76 -5.23
C PHE A 64 4.45 -24.38 -5.81
N LEU A 65 5.32 -25.35 -6.07
CA LEU A 65 6.72 -25.03 -6.34
C LEU A 65 6.92 -24.42 -7.72
N GLN A 66 6.27 -24.96 -8.76
CA GLN A 66 6.43 -24.48 -10.13
C GLN A 66 5.96 -23.03 -10.32
N CYS A 67 4.86 -22.64 -9.66
CA CYS A 67 4.35 -21.27 -9.71
C CYS A 67 5.32 -20.29 -9.04
N VAL A 68 5.84 -20.67 -7.87
CA VAL A 68 6.86 -19.89 -7.14
C VAL A 68 8.13 -19.75 -7.98
N LEU A 69 8.66 -20.84 -8.55
CA LEU A 69 9.85 -20.81 -9.40
C LEU A 69 9.64 -19.95 -10.66
N LYS A 70 8.47 -20.07 -11.32
CA LYS A 70 8.12 -19.25 -12.49
C LYS A 70 8.00 -17.76 -12.14
N GLY A 71 7.45 -17.45 -10.97
CA GLY A 71 7.36 -16.09 -10.45
C GLY A 71 8.74 -15.51 -10.13
N LEU A 72 9.56 -16.26 -9.38
CA LEU A 72 10.92 -15.86 -9.01
C LEU A 72 11.82 -15.68 -10.23
N GLN A 73 11.67 -16.49 -11.29
CA GLN A 73 12.41 -16.33 -12.55
C GLN A 73 12.20 -14.93 -13.16
N ARG A 74 11.04 -14.30 -12.94
CA ARG A 74 10.70 -12.96 -13.44
C ARG A 74 10.74 -11.87 -12.36
N SER A 75 11.09 -12.24 -11.12
CA SER A 75 11.11 -11.28 -10.01
C SER A 75 12.24 -10.26 -10.20
N PRO A 76 11.99 -8.96 -9.90
CA PRO A 76 13.04 -7.96 -9.96
C PRO A 76 14.09 -8.25 -8.89
N LYS A 77 15.36 -7.99 -9.21
CA LYS A 77 16.45 -8.07 -8.25
C LYS A 77 16.34 -6.91 -7.26
N ILE A 78 16.55 -7.20 -5.98
CA ILE A 78 16.64 -6.16 -4.94
C ILE A 78 18.03 -5.52 -5.03
N ILE A 79 18.05 -4.20 -5.16
CA ILE A 79 19.28 -3.40 -5.21
C ILE A 79 19.29 -2.46 -4.01
N ALA A 80 20.25 -2.66 -3.10
CA ALA A 80 20.45 -1.80 -1.92
C ALA A 80 21.50 -0.71 -2.14
N ASP A 81 22.29 -0.81 -3.21
CA ASP A 81 23.31 0.18 -3.54
C ASP A 81 22.67 1.50 -4.01
N LYS A 82 23.02 2.61 -3.35
CA LYS A 82 22.40 3.92 -3.57
C LYS A 82 22.78 4.55 -4.91
N GLU A 83 23.96 4.26 -5.43
CA GLU A 83 24.38 4.82 -6.71
C GLU A 83 23.71 4.06 -7.86
N ALA A 84 23.58 2.73 -7.74
CA ALA A 84 22.83 1.89 -8.67
C ALA A 84 21.35 2.27 -8.78
N MET A 85 20.74 2.88 -7.74
CA MET A 85 19.37 3.39 -7.81
C MET A 85 19.18 4.53 -8.81
N ARG A 86 20.26 5.16 -9.31
CA ARG A 86 20.19 6.19 -10.35
C ARG A 86 20.21 5.62 -11.77
N GLU A 87 20.45 4.32 -11.91
CA GLU A 87 20.55 3.68 -13.21
C GLU A 87 19.19 3.58 -13.91
N PRO A 88 19.14 3.79 -15.24
CA PRO A 88 17.91 3.61 -16.01
C PRO A 88 17.33 2.20 -15.85
N GLY A 89 16.01 2.13 -15.66
CA GLY A 89 15.29 0.85 -15.53
C GLY A 89 15.26 0.28 -14.12
N ILE A 90 15.85 0.96 -13.13
CA ILE A 90 15.67 0.62 -11.71
C ILE A 90 14.41 1.28 -11.18
N LEU A 91 13.54 0.46 -10.57
CA LEU A 91 12.35 0.94 -9.89
C LEU A 91 12.72 1.36 -8.47
N THR A 92 12.35 2.58 -8.12
CA THR A 92 12.53 3.18 -6.81
C THR A 92 11.19 3.68 -6.29
N ALA A 93 11.18 4.19 -5.06
CA ALA A 93 9.98 4.81 -4.53
C ALA A 93 9.53 6.06 -5.29
N ARG A 94 10.41 6.69 -6.09
CA ARG A 94 10.07 7.81 -6.98
C ARG A 94 9.14 7.40 -8.12
N ASP A 95 9.13 6.10 -8.44
CA ASP A 95 8.28 5.53 -9.49
C ASP A 95 6.89 5.14 -8.94
N ILE A 96 6.65 5.33 -7.64
CA ILE A 96 5.37 5.06 -6.99
C ILE A 96 4.54 6.35 -6.95
N SER A 97 3.45 6.39 -7.71
CA SER A 97 2.56 7.56 -7.71
C SER A 97 1.67 7.67 -6.47
N CYS A 98 1.28 6.53 -5.89
CA CYS A 98 0.46 6.47 -4.68
C CYS A 98 0.39 5.03 -4.15
N LEU A 99 -0.02 4.89 -2.89
CA LEU A 99 -0.32 3.62 -2.23
C LEU A 99 -1.83 3.52 -1.95
N VAL A 100 -2.46 2.38 -2.27
CA VAL A 100 -3.88 2.12 -1.94
C VAL A 100 -3.94 1.03 -0.87
N ILE A 101 -4.61 1.31 0.25
CA ILE A 101 -4.71 0.39 1.40
C ILE A 101 -6.14 0.34 1.94
N PRO A 102 -6.53 -0.73 2.64
CA PRO A 102 -7.68 -0.71 3.54
C PRO A 102 -7.50 0.37 4.61
N ASP A 103 -8.58 1.05 4.99
CA ASP A 103 -8.55 1.95 6.15
C ASP A 103 -8.12 1.19 7.42
N ARG A 104 -7.51 1.89 8.38
CA ARG A 104 -6.92 1.33 9.62
C ARG A 104 -5.73 0.39 9.43
N CYS A 105 -5.41 -0.02 8.21
CA CYS A 105 -4.28 -0.89 7.93
C CYS A 105 -2.96 -0.11 8.07
N LEU A 106 -2.11 -0.54 9.00
CA LEU A 106 -0.81 0.09 9.27
C LEU A 106 0.32 -0.94 9.18
N GLY A 107 1.27 -0.70 8.28
CA GLY A 107 2.44 -1.55 8.10
C GLY A 107 3.61 -0.78 7.49
N LEU A 108 4.72 -1.47 7.24
CA LEU A 108 5.94 -0.88 6.67
C LEU A 108 5.69 -0.09 5.37
N PRO A 109 4.87 -0.56 4.40
CA PRO A 109 4.57 0.22 3.19
C PRO A 109 3.89 1.57 3.49
N THR A 110 2.94 1.59 4.44
CA THR A 110 2.25 2.82 4.84
C THR A 110 3.19 3.81 5.51
N LEU A 111 4.08 3.33 6.40
CA LEU A 111 5.06 4.17 7.08
C LEU A 111 6.12 4.71 6.11
N ALA A 112 6.58 3.88 5.16
CA ALA A 112 7.51 4.32 4.12
C ALA A 112 6.86 5.36 3.20
N ALA A 113 5.59 5.18 2.84
CA ALA A 113 4.85 6.16 2.04
C ALA A 113 4.68 7.50 2.79
N LEU A 114 4.38 7.44 4.10
CA LEU A 114 4.31 8.61 4.98
C LEU A 114 5.65 9.38 4.97
N GLU A 115 6.75 8.69 5.29
CA GLU A 115 8.10 9.28 5.35
C GLU A 115 8.54 9.90 4.02
N GLN A 116 8.16 9.27 2.90
CA GLN A 116 8.62 9.66 1.56
C GLN A 116 7.67 10.62 0.83
N GLY A 117 6.60 11.07 1.48
CA GLY A 117 5.65 12.00 0.86
C GLY A 117 4.77 11.37 -0.22
N ILE A 118 4.69 10.03 -0.28
CA ILE A 118 3.88 9.32 -1.28
C ILE A 118 2.40 9.42 -0.87
N PRO A 119 1.49 9.82 -1.76
CA PRO A 119 0.06 9.85 -1.48
C PRO A 119 -0.49 8.48 -1.09
N VAL A 120 -1.32 8.42 -0.06
CA VAL A 120 -1.97 7.20 0.44
C VAL A 120 -3.47 7.35 0.31
N ILE A 121 -4.11 6.38 -0.33
CA ILE A 121 -5.57 6.28 -0.48
C ILE A 121 -6.06 5.14 0.42
N ALA A 122 -6.75 5.49 1.50
CA ALA A 122 -7.30 4.56 2.47
C ALA A 122 -8.79 4.30 2.19
N VAL A 123 -9.17 3.03 2.01
CA VAL A 123 -10.53 2.62 1.59
C VAL A 123 -11.31 2.04 2.77
N ARG A 124 -12.43 2.67 3.16
CA ARG A 124 -13.25 2.26 4.32
C ARG A 124 -14.04 0.97 4.11
N GLU A 125 -14.50 0.71 2.88
CA GLU A 125 -15.28 -0.49 2.53
C GLU A 125 -14.51 -1.80 2.80
N ASN A 126 -13.18 -1.79 2.75
CA ASN A 126 -12.37 -2.97 3.03
C ASN A 126 -12.10 -3.13 4.54
N ILE A 127 -13.07 -3.75 5.22
CA ILE A 127 -13.05 -3.96 6.67
C ILE A 127 -11.96 -4.96 7.05
N ASN A 128 -11.20 -4.62 8.10
CA ASN A 128 -10.18 -5.48 8.69
C ASN A 128 -10.20 -5.38 10.23
N LEU A 129 -9.36 -6.18 10.89
CA LEU A 129 -9.32 -6.28 12.35
C LEU A 129 -8.55 -5.14 13.05
N MET A 130 -7.77 -4.36 12.30
CA MET A 130 -6.96 -3.29 12.88
C MET A 130 -7.86 -2.15 13.35
N LYS A 131 -7.44 -1.47 14.41
CA LYS A 131 -8.20 -0.38 15.06
C LYS A 131 -7.41 0.93 15.08
N ASN A 132 -6.47 1.08 14.15
CA ASN A 132 -5.65 2.29 14.07
C ASN A 132 -6.49 3.43 13.48
N ASP A 133 -6.24 4.64 13.98
CA ASP A 133 -6.71 5.87 13.35
C ASP A 133 -5.58 6.45 12.50
N LEU A 134 -5.72 6.35 11.18
CA LEU A 134 -4.71 6.84 10.23
C LEU A 134 -4.58 8.36 10.27
N GLU A 135 -5.62 9.11 10.67
CA GLU A 135 -5.61 10.58 10.67
C GLU A 135 -4.69 11.15 11.76
N THR A 136 -4.33 10.33 12.75
CA THR A 136 -3.40 10.72 13.83
C THR A 136 -1.93 10.75 13.42
N LEU A 137 -1.58 10.19 12.26
CA LEU A 137 -0.22 10.19 11.75
C LEU A 137 0.14 11.58 11.16
N PRO A 138 1.42 11.99 11.17
CA PRO A 138 1.85 13.32 10.75
C PRO A 138 1.90 13.48 9.22
N TRP A 139 0.75 13.34 8.55
CA TRP A 139 0.64 13.48 7.10
C TRP A 139 0.93 14.90 6.62
N ALA A 140 1.62 15.01 5.49
CA ALA A 140 1.68 16.26 4.76
C ALA A 140 0.30 16.61 4.16
N SER A 141 0.10 17.90 3.87
CA SER A 141 -1.14 18.38 3.25
C SER A 141 -1.40 17.66 1.93
N GLY A 142 -2.58 17.04 1.81
CA GLY A 142 -2.97 16.29 0.61
C GLY A 142 -2.32 14.93 0.45
N GLN A 143 -1.58 14.43 1.44
CA GLN A 143 -0.93 13.11 1.37
C GLN A 143 -1.87 11.95 1.69
N LEU A 144 -2.80 12.10 2.63
CA LEU A 144 -3.81 11.08 2.95
C LEU A 144 -5.16 11.41 2.29
N HIS A 145 -5.73 10.42 1.62
CA HIS A 145 -7.07 10.45 1.05
C HIS A 145 -7.89 9.28 1.60
N ILE A 146 -8.82 9.56 2.50
CA ILE A 146 -9.77 8.54 2.96
C ILE A 146 -11.00 8.56 2.04
N VAL A 147 -11.37 7.40 1.52
CA VAL A 147 -12.49 7.21 0.59
C VAL A 147 -13.40 6.08 1.06
N GLU A 148 -14.67 6.11 0.63
CA GLU A 148 -15.64 5.10 1.08
C GLU A 148 -15.41 3.73 0.44
N ASN A 149 -15.13 3.68 -0.87
CA ASN A 149 -15.05 2.44 -1.65
C ASN A 149 -13.98 2.53 -2.76
N TYR A 150 -13.76 1.42 -3.46
CA TYR A 150 -12.75 1.35 -4.51
C TYR A 150 -13.10 2.17 -5.78
N TRP A 151 -14.37 2.51 -6.01
CA TRP A 151 -14.73 3.41 -7.11
C TRP A 151 -14.26 4.83 -6.84
N GLU A 152 -14.40 5.31 -5.61
CA GLU A 152 -13.84 6.58 -5.19
C GLU A 152 -12.30 6.55 -5.22
N ALA A 153 -11.69 5.44 -4.81
CA ALA A 153 -10.24 5.27 -4.93
C ALA A 153 -9.78 5.43 -6.39
N ALA A 154 -10.49 4.81 -7.34
CA ALA A 154 -10.23 4.99 -8.77
C ALA A 154 -10.41 6.45 -9.23
N GLY A 155 -11.40 7.17 -8.69
CA GLY A 155 -11.58 8.60 -8.93
C GLY A 155 -10.38 9.44 -8.46
N VAL A 156 -9.88 9.19 -7.24
CA VAL A 156 -8.67 9.84 -6.71
C VAL A 156 -7.45 9.50 -7.55
N LEU A 157 -7.26 8.22 -7.91
CA LEU A 157 -6.20 7.79 -8.81
C LEU A 157 -6.23 8.53 -10.15
N SER A 158 -7.42 8.70 -10.72
CA SER A 158 -7.59 9.43 -11.98
C SER A 158 -7.25 10.92 -11.83
N ALA A 159 -7.65 11.55 -10.73
CA ALA A 159 -7.33 12.94 -10.45
C ALA A 159 -5.80 13.14 -10.33
N LEU A 160 -5.13 12.30 -9.53
CA LEU A 160 -3.67 12.31 -9.37
C LEU A 160 -2.94 12.11 -10.71
N ARG A 161 -3.38 11.13 -11.51
CA ARG A 161 -2.82 10.87 -12.84
C ARG A 161 -2.95 12.08 -13.79
N SER A 162 -4.04 12.83 -13.69
CA SER A 162 -4.31 14.01 -14.51
C SER A 162 -3.72 15.31 -13.94
N GLY A 163 -3.01 15.26 -12.80
CA GLY A 163 -2.49 16.45 -12.13
C GLY A 163 -3.59 17.35 -11.52
N ILE A 164 -4.76 16.78 -11.25
CA ILE A 164 -5.89 17.47 -10.64
C ILE A 164 -5.87 17.19 -9.14
N GLU A 165 -5.95 18.25 -8.33
CA GLU A 165 -6.10 18.08 -6.88
C GLU A 165 -7.46 17.40 -6.57
N PRO A 166 -7.49 16.26 -5.86
CA PRO A 166 -8.74 15.54 -5.58
C PRO A 166 -9.80 16.39 -4.86
N SER A 167 -9.39 17.40 -4.10
CA SER A 167 -10.30 18.30 -3.39
C SER A 167 -11.08 19.23 -4.35
N ALA A 168 -10.51 19.56 -5.52
CA ALA A 168 -11.11 20.49 -6.49
C ALA A 168 -12.36 19.91 -7.18
N VAL A 169 -12.45 18.58 -7.26
CA VAL A 169 -13.60 17.87 -7.84
C VAL A 169 -14.68 17.52 -6.82
N ARG A 170 -14.45 17.80 -5.53
CA ARG A 170 -15.46 17.60 -4.47
C ARG A 170 -16.46 18.75 -4.43
N ARG A 171 -17.64 18.50 -3.85
CA ARG A 171 -18.69 19.50 -3.63
C ARG A 171 -19.16 19.46 -2.18
N PRO A 172 -19.54 20.62 -1.60
CA PRO A 172 -19.42 21.97 -2.18
C PRO A 172 -17.96 22.41 -2.34
N LEU A 173 -17.70 23.39 -3.23
CA LEU A 173 -16.36 23.97 -3.37
C LEU A 173 -16.00 24.71 -2.08
N ARG A 174 -14.75 24.55 -1.63
CA ARG A 174 -14.25 25.29 -0.45
C ARG A 174 -14.12 26.78 -0.78
N SER A 175 -14.47 27.64 0.18
CA SER A 175 -14.24 29.08 0.07
C SER A 175 -12.74 29.38 0.14
N ILE A 176 -12.27 30.31 -0.69
CA ILE A 176 -10.87 30.77 -0.69
C ILE A 176 -10.75 31.90 0.34
N SER A 177 -9.80 31.77 1.28
CA SER A 177 -9.47 32.85 2.21
C SER A 177 -8.74 33.97 1.48
N LEU A 178 -9.31 35.18 1.51
CA LEU A 178 -8.68 36.38 0.95
C LEU A 178 -7.73 36.98 2.00
N GLN A 179 -6.44 37.11 1.66
CA GLN A 179 -5.53 37.99 2.39
C GLN A 179 -5.41 39.30 1.61
N GLN A 180 -5.79 40.41 2.23
CA GLN A 180 -5.50 41.74 1.70
C GLN A 180 -4.04 42.06 1.95
N THR A 181 -3.24 42.13 0.89
CA THR A 181 -1.87 42.66 0.97
C THR A 181 -1.96 44.18 1.13
N PRO A 182 -1.35 44.78 2.17
CA PRO A 182 -1.32 46.23 2.32
C PRO A 182 -0.66 46.87 1.10
N THR A 183 -1.34 47.84 0.47
CA THR A 183 -0.88 48.53 -0.75
C THR A 183 0.31 49.46 -0.51
N ALA A 184 0.76 49.62 0.74
CA ALA A 184 1.89 50.46 1.08
C ALA A 184 3.20 49.64 0.99
N LEU A 185 3.80 49.62 -0.20
CA LEU A 185 5.26 49.46 -0.28
C LEU A 185 5.87 50.70 0.40
N PRO A 186 6.73 50.55 1.43
CA PRO A 186 7.49 51.69 1.94
C PRO A 186 8.33 52.26 0.80
N MET A 187 8.15 53.56 0.51
CA MET A 187 9.06 54.30 -0.37
C MET A 187 10.48 54.20 0.22
N PRO A 188 11.51 53.92 -0.60
CA PRO A 188 12.89 53.84 -0.14
C PRO A 188 13.40 55.26 0.15
N ASP A 189 13.00 55.82 1.28
CA ASP A 189 13.50 57.13 1.75
C ASP A 189 13.63 57.21 3.27
N GLN A 190 13.86 56.07 3.94
CA GLN A 190 14.36 56.01 5.31
C GLN A 190 15.29 54.80 5.50
N LEU A 191 16.51 54.91 4.98
CA LEU A 191 17.69 54.23 5.53
C LEU A 191 18.59 55.32 6.14
N PRO A 192 18.90 55.29 7.45
CA PRO A 192 19.94 56.11 8.03
C PRO A 192 21.34 55.71 7.54
#